data_AF-A0AAV2LVG5-F1
#
_entry.id   AF-A0AAV2LVG5-F1
#
_cell.length_a   1.000
_cell.length_b   1.000
_cell.length_c   1.000
_cell.angle_alpha   90.00
_cell.angle_beta   90.00
_cell.angle_gamma   90.00
#
_symmetry.space_group_name_H-M   'P 1'
#
loop_
_entity.id
_entity.type
_entity.pdbx_description
1 polymer ?
#
loop_
_entity_poly.entity_id
_entity_poly.type
_entity_poly.pdbx_seq_one_letter_code
_entity_poly.pdbx_strand_id
1 'polypeptide(L)'
;MVVLQALAAYLVAQPPPVDHFLKVSLQIIDAQKSRSESLSFNSQSSYQLRSFDLSINGDFEVGAEGNGEGTLEVVTVYNQIPEEDGKSCEAFDFQVTIQRAEDFESKLQPGIISAFDFSVQLKARGAEPAYSVVLDITLPTGFTAQISDLENLLNSVENYISHYYFDDKLSDRSSLIIHMHQVSNTNSQMVTFRLLQQFNVGLFQPSFVTVYEYYKEGGQRCTRRYAPPEQVKLTTICNEGECICTQGDCFYIRTDSHVTGDKPRETFACVTLHHVFKVKVRNITREVQFRYEMEITNVFKLGTEAGVMDHEIRYFVTDPACGDKVVLQKDSDYLIMGPERDKWNADPATNKIMYVLTKDTWVEQWPTEAECAQPEFQATCRSLADATDYLHNNVCRL
;
A
#
# COMPACT_ATOMS: atom_id res chain seq x y z
N MET A 1 13.20 30.47 -13.35
CA MET A 1 13.06 31.91 -13.72
C MET A 1 13.92 32.32 -14.91
N VAL A 2 15.18 31.86 -15.02
CA VAL A 2 16.09 32.26 -16.12
C VAL A 2 15.52 31.94 -17.51
N VAL A 3 14.95 30.75 -17.70
CA VAL A 3 14.37 30.33 -18.99
C VAL A 3 13.20 31.23 -19.40
N LEU A 4 12.27 31.53 -18.49
CA LEU A 4 11.11 32.39 -18.78
C LEU A 4 11.54 33.82 -19.12
N GLN A 5 12.55 34.36 -18.44
CA GLN A 5 13.08 35.69 -18.75
C GLN A 5 13.74 35.72 -20.13
N ALA A 6 14.53 34.68 -20.47
CA ALA A 6 15.17 34.58 -21.77
C ALA A 6 14.13 34.46 -22.91
N LEU A 7 13.10 33.62 -22.73
CA LEU A 7 11.99 33.47 -23.67
C LEU A 7 11.23 34.79 -23.84
N ALA A 8 10.93 35.49 -22.74
CA ALA A 8 10.26 36.79 -22.80
C ALA A 8 11.12 37.83 -23.55
N ALA A 9 12.42 37.88 -23.27
CA ALA A 9 13.34 38.79 -23.96
C ALA A 9 13.45 38.49 -25.46
N TYR A 10 13.48 37.20 -25.83
CA TYR A 10 13.45 36.77 -27.23
C TYR A 10 12.18 37.23 -27.94
N LEU A 11 11.00 37.01 -27.34
CA LEU A 11 9.72 37.42 -27.91
C LEU A 11 9.58 38.95 -28.03
N VAL A 12 10.22 39.73 -27.15
CA VAL A 12 10.27 41.20 -27.26
C VAL A 12 11.20 41.63 -28.39
N ALA A 13 12.36 40.97 -28.54
CA ALA A 13 13.34 41.31 -29.58
C ALA A 13 12.91 40.86 -30.98
N GLN A 14 12.19 39.73 -31.06
CA GLN A 14 11.68 39.13 -32.28
C GLN A 14 10.19 38.78 -32.08
N PRO A 15 9.29 39.77 -32.24
CA PRO A 15 7.86 39.52 -32.08
C PRO A 15 7.34 38.61 -33.22
N PRO A 16 6.36 37.75 -32.94
CA PRO A 16 5.72 36.93 -33.97
C PRO A 16 5.12 37.80 -35.10
N PRO A 17 5.10 37.31 -36.35
CA PRO A 17 4.46 37.99 -37.47
C PRO A 17 2.98 38.29 -37.16
N VAL A 18 2.45 39.44 -37.54
CA VAL A 18 1.06 39.85 -37.19
C VAL A 18 -0.01 38.89 -37.79
N ASP A 19 0.35 38.23 -38.88
CA ASP A 19 -0.46 37.25 -39.63
C ASP A 19 -0.20 35.79 -39.23
N HIS A 20 0.47 35.55 -38.10
CA HIS A 20 0.62 34.19 -37.58
C HIS A 20 -0.74 33.56 -37.29
N PHE A 21 -0.91 32.33 -37.77
CA PHE A 21 -2.04 31.49 -37.43
C PHE A 21 -1.55 30.07 -37.16
N LEU A 22 -2.16 29.43 -36.16
CA LEU A 22 -1.93 28.04 -35.83
C LEU A 22 -3.28 27.37 -35.60
N LYS A 23 -3.62 26.40 -36.44
CA LYS A 23 -4.79 25.56 -36.27
C LYS A 23 -4.34 24.22 -35.72
N VAL A 24 -4.87 23.84 -34.57
CA VAL A 24 -4.56 22.56 -33.92
C VAL A 24 -5.82 21.71 -33.93
N SER A 25 -5.69 20.47 -34.35
CA SER A 25 -6.72 19.44 -34.27
C SER A 25 -6.28 18.39 -33.28
N LEU A 26 -7.12 18.10 -32.29
CA LEU A 26 -6.91 17.07 -31.29
C LEU A 26 -7.99 16.01 -31.48
N GLN A 27 -7.57 14.78 -31.76
CA GLN A 27 -8.46 13.64 -31.86
C GLN A 27 -8.19 12.68 -30.71
N ILE A 28 -9.16 12.52 -29.82
CA ILE A 28 -9.09 11.67 -28.64
C ILE A 28 -9.85 10.38 -28.92
N ILE A 29 -9.18 9.25 -28.74
CA ILE A 29 -9.73 7.91 -28.94
C ILE A 29 -9.77 7.21 -27.58
N ASP A 30 -10.97 7.14 -26.99
CA ASP A 30 -11.22 6.36 -25.77
C ASP A 30 -12.01 5.09 -26.11
N ALA A 31 -11.96 4.08 -25.25
CA ALA A 31 -12.55 2.74 -25.44
C ALA A 31 -14.06 2.73 -25.74
N GLN A 32 -14.76 3.86 -25.55
CA GLN A 32 -16.20 4.00 -25.74
C GLN A 32 -16.61 5.21 -26.63
N LYS A 33 -15.73 6.20 -26.87
CA LYS A 33 -16.06 7.43 -27.60
C LYS A 33 -14.84 8.03 -28.32
N SER A 34 -15.07 8.52 -29.54
CA SER A 34 -14.13 9.39 -30.25
C SER A 34 -14.60 10.83 -30.15
N ARG A 35 -13.70 11.72 -29.73
CA ARG A 35 -13.94 13.17 -29.66
C ARG A 35 -12.89 13.88 -30.49
N SER A 36 -13.31 14.83 -31.31
CA SER A 36 -12.41 15.69 -32.08
C SER A 36 -12.64 17.14 -31.69
N GLU A 37 -11.57 17.84 -31.38
CA GLU A 37 -11.56 19.25 -31.03
C GLU A 37 -10.65 19.99 -32.00
N SER A 38 -11.09 21.15 -32.46
CA SER A 38 -10.28 22.03 -33.31
C SER A 38 -10.13 23.39 -32.66
N LEU A 39 -8.87 23.79 -32.51
CA LEU A 39 -8.44 25.03 -31.90
C LEU A 39 -7.79 25.91 -32.96
N SER A 40 -7.97 27.21 -32.85
CA SER A 40 -7.35 28.18 -33.75
C SER A 40 -6.77 29.33 -32.96
N PHE A 41 -5.46 29.51 -33.10
CA PHE A 41 -4.67 30.54 -32.46
C PHE A 41 -4.27 31.57 -33.51
N ASN A 42 -4.53 32.84 -33.24
CA ASN A 42 -4.15 33.97 -34.07
C ASN A 42 -3.63 35.11 -33.17
N SER A 43 -3.28 36.25 -33.76
CA SER A 43 -2.75 37.41 -33.01
C SER A 43 -3.65 37.94 -31.88
N GLN A 44 -4.95 37.59 -31.85
CA GLN A 44 -5.87 37.96 -30.77
C GLN A 44 -6.01 36.87 -29.71
N SER A 45 -5.74 35.61 -30.05
CA SER A 45 -5.89 34.44 -29.15
C SER A 45 -4.56 33.77 -28.79
N SER A 46 -3.42 34.35 -29.16
CA SER A 46 -2.07 33.78 -29.00
C SER A 46 -1.67 33.41 -27.57
N TYR A 47 -2.30 34.04 -26.55
CA TYR A 47 -2.02 33.78 -25.13
C TYR A 47 -3.08 32.88 -24.45
N GLN A 48 -4.04 32.34 -25.21
CA GLN A 48 -5.06 31.48 -24.64
C GLN A 48 -4.52 30.07 -24.38
N LEU A 49 -4.68 29.59 -23.16
CA LEU A 49 -4.39 28.20 -22.79
C LEU A 49 -5.65 27.34 -22.98
N ARG A 50 -5.46 26.08 -23.37
CA ARG A 50 -6.51 25.06 -23.50
C ARG A 50 -5.99 23.74 -22.93
N SER A 51 -6.76 23.16 -22.02
CA SER A 51 -6.47 21.86 -21.41
C SER A 51 -7.61 20.90 -21.68
N PHE A 52 -7.27 19.61 -21.80
CA PHE A 52 -8.22 18.52 -21.98
C PHE A 52 -7.80 17.38 -21.07
N ASP A 53 -8.78 16.80 -20.37
CA ASP A 53 -8.56 15.62 -19.56
C ASP A 53 -8.66 14.37 -20.45
N LEU A 54 -7.70 13.47 -20.30
CA LEU A 54 -7.58 12.23 -21.05
C LEU A 54 -7.63 11.03 -20.10
N SER A 55 -8.21 9.94 -20.58
CA SER A 55 -8.13 8.63 -19.91
C SER A 55 -6.69 8.11 -20.02
N ILE A 56 -6.16 7.52 -18.94
CA ILE A 56 -4.74 7.11 -18.82
C ILE A 56 -4.28 6.16 -19.96
N ASN A 57 -5.18 5.36 -20.52
CA ASN A 57 -4.91 4.42 -21.61
C ASN A 57 -5.54 4.84 -22.95
N GLY A 58 -5.98 6.09 -23.09
CA GLY A 58 -6.56 6.60 -24.32
C GLY A 58 -5.49 7.08 -25.29
N ASP A 59 -5.59 6.67 -26.55
CA ASP A 59 -4.72 7.20 -27.61
C ASP A 59 -5.25 8.56 -28.06
N PHE A 60 -4.34 9.46 -28.43
CA PHE A 60 -4.71 10.74 -29.03
C PHE A 60 -3.77 11.12 -30.17
N GLU A 61 -4.30 11.81 -31.16
CA GLU A 61 -3.57 12.33 -32.31
C GLU A 61 -3.68 13.85 -32.35
N VAL A 62 -2.56 14.51 -32.61
CA VAL A 62 -2.48 15.97 -32.72
C VAL A 62 -2.00 16.35 -34.12
N GLY A 63 -2.86 17.01 -34.88
CA GLY A 63 -2.52 17.67 -36.13
C GLY A 63 -2.34 19.16 -35.93
N ALA A 64 -1.27 19.75 -36.46
CA ALA A 64 -1.02 21.19 -36.43
C ALA A 64 -0.78 21.74 -37.84
N GLU A 65 -1.47 22.82 -38.19
CA GLU A 65 -1.39 23.48 -39.49
C GLU A 65 -1.21 24.99 -39.32
N GLY A 66 -0.32 25.59 -40.11
CA GLY A 66 -0.13 27.05 -40.14
C GLY A 66 1.34 27.47 -40.02
N ASN A 67 1.54 28.75 -39.75
CA ASN A 67 2.85 29.41 -39.64
C ASN A 67 3.15 29.94 -38.22
N GLY A 68 2.28 29.66 -37.25
CA GLY A 68 2.52 29.97 -35.84
C GLY A 68 3.33 28.90 -35.10
N GLU A 69 3.89 29.27 -33.95
CA GLU A 69 4.61 28.39 -33.04
C GLU A 69 3.84 28.27 -31.71
N GLY A 70 3.90 27.10 -31.08
CA GLY A 70 3.23 26.84 -29.81
C GLY A 70 3.85 25.66 -29.08
N THR A 71 3.41 25.44 -27.84
CA THR A 71 3.90 24.36 -26.99
C THR A 71 2.73 23.45 -26.59
N LEU A 72 2.90 22.16 -26.82
CA LEU A 72 2.00 21.12 -26.31
C LEU A 72 2.67 20.46 -25.11
N GLU A 73 1.99 20.43 -23.98
CA GLU A 73 2.44 19.75 -22.76
C GLU A 73 1.46 18.65 -22.41
N VAL A 74 1.99 17.45 -22.17
CA VAL A 74 1.21 16.27 -21.78
C VAL A 74 1.67 15.85 -20.40
N VAL A 75 0.79 16.00 -19.41
CA VAL A 75 1.08 15.67 -18.00
C VAL A 75 0.24 14.48 -17.60
N THR A 76 0.90 13.39 -17.20
CA THR A 76 0.23 12.20 -16.65
C THR A 76 0.43 12.18 -15.14
N VAL A 77 -0.68 12.20 -14.39
CA VAL A 77 -0.67 12.10 -12.93
C VAL A 77 -1.19 10.74 -12.52
N TYR A 78 -0.38 9.98 -11.79
CA TYR A 78 -0.75 8.66 -11.29
C TYR A 78 -0.10 8.40 -9.93
N ASN A 79 -0.69 7.49 -9.16
CA ASN A 79 -0.10 7.05 -7.91
C ASN A 79 0.94 5.98 -8.23
N GLN A 80 2.19 6.23 -7.85
CA GLN A 80 3.27 5.25 -7.96
C GLN A 80 3.56 4.67 -6.57
N ILE A 81 3.75 3.35 -6.50
CA ILE A 81 4.28 2.71 -5.30
C ILE A 81 5.76 3.13 -5.20
N PRO A 82 6.21 3.77 -4.10
CA PRO A 82 7.60 4.17 -3.93
C PRO A 82 8.51 2.97 -4.09
N GLU A 83 9.59 3.12 -4.87
CA GLU A 83 10.54 2.05 -5.11
C GLU A 83 11.15 1.57 -3.79
N GLU A 84 11.24 0.25 -3.61
CA GLU A 84 11.64 -0.38 -2.35
C GLU A 84 12.99 0.14 -1.81
N ASP A 85 13.18 -0.03 -0.49
CA ASP A 85 14.45 0.13 0.21
C ASP A 85 15.54 -0.74 -0.47
N GLY A 86 16.23 -0.22 -1.47
CA GLY A 86 17.17 -1.04 -2.24
C GLY A 86 17.80 -0.36 -3.45
N LYS A 87 17.14 0.62 -4.07
CA LYS A 87 17.87 1.47 -5.03
C LYS A 87 18.84 2.35 -4.27
N SER A 88 20.14 2.12 -4.49
CA SER A 88 21.18 2.96 -3.90
C SER A 88 20.99 4.38 -4.38
N CYS A 89 20.67 5.29 -3.46
CA CYS A 89 20.74 6.72 -3.74
C CYS A 89 22.19 7.05 -4.13
N GLU A 90 22.43 7.45 -5.37
CA GLU A 90 23.78 7.74 -5.83
C GLU A 90 24.25 9.11 -5.33
N ALA A 91 23.31 10.04 -5.13
CA ALA A 91 23.60 11.41 -4.70
C ALA A 91 23.92 11.55 -3.19
N PHE A 92 23.23 10.77 -2.34
CA PHE A 92 23.29 10.91 -0.88
C PHE A 92 23.44 9.57 -0.18
N ASP A 93 24.28 9.54 0.84
CA ASP A 93 24.21 8.54 1.90
C ASP A 93 23.23 9.06 2.95
N PHE A 94 22.12 8.34 3.09
CA PHE A 94 20.95 8.83 3.77
C PHE A 94 20.38 7.72 4.63
N GLN A 95 20.20 7.94 5.92
CA GLN A 95 19.61 6.98 6.85
C GLN A 95 18.53 7.64 7.70
N VAL A 96 17.43 6.93 7.92
CA VAL A 96 16.32 7.37 8.77
C VAL A 96 16.19 6.41 9.93
N THR A 97 16.09 6.94 11.13
CA THR A 97 15.88 6.16 12.35
C THR A 97 14.79 6.80 13.20
N ILE A 98 13.91 5.97 13.72
CA ILE A 98 12.85 6.38 14.64
C ILE A 98 12.85 5.45 15.84
N GLN A 99 12.92 6.02 17.04
CA GLN A 99 12.98 5.29 18.31
C GLN A 99 11.99 5.91 19.29
N ARG A 100 11.47 5.13 20.24
CA ARG A 100 10.59 5.68 21.27
C ARG A 100 11.42 6.56 22.21
N ALA A 101 10.94 7.76 22.50
CA ALA A 101 11.60 8.63 23.47
C ALA A 101 11.38 8.07 24.89
N GLU A 102 12.46 7.59 25.52
CA GLU A 102 12.41 7.00 26.86
C GLU A 102 12.08 8.05 27.94
N ASP A 103 12.52 9.29 27.73
CA ASP A 103 12.39 10.40 28.68
C ASP A 103 11.04 11.13 28.59
N PHE A 104 10.09 10.65 27.78
CA PHE A 104 8.81 11.32 27.59
C PHE A 104 7.76 10.87 28.61
N GLU A 105 7.49 11.74 29.60
CA GLU A 105 6.35 11.59 30.49
C GLU A 105 5.08 12.19 29.85
N SER A 106 4.17 11.33 29.37
CA SER A 106 2.88 11.74 28.76
C SER A 106 2.01 12.63 29.66
N LYS A 107 2.27 12.64 30.98
CA LYS A 107 1.59 13.52 31.94
C LYS A 107 1.94 15.00 31.80
N LEU A 108 3.10 15.34 31.20
CA LEU A 108 3.54 16.73 31.05
C LEU A 108 2.90 17.47 29.87
N GLN A 109 2.30 16.77 28.90
CA GLN A 109 1.68 17.38 27.72
C GLN A 109 0.27 16.82 27.48
N PRO A 110 -0.79 17.54 27.89
CA PRO A 110 -2.15 17.05 27.71
C PRO A 110 -2.48 16.89 26.23
N GLY A 111 -2.97 15.69 25.85
CA GLY A 111 -3.31 15.35 24.47
C GLY A 111 -2.22 14.64 23.69
N ILE A 112 -1.03 14.38 24.28
CA ILE A 112 0.03 13.58 23.66
C ILE A 112 0.07 12.19 24.32
N ILE A 113 -0.03 11.15 23.50
CA ILE A 113 -0.07 9.74 23.93
C ILE A 113 1.35 9.19 24.11
N SER A 114 2.23 9.49 23.15
CA SER A 114 3.62 9.02 23.14
C SER A 114 4.50 9.99 22.33
N ALA A 115 5.81 9.86 22.47
CA ALA A 115 6.78 10.61 21.70
C ALA A 115 7.88 9.68 21.16
N PHE A 116 8.41 10.03 20.00
CA PHE A 116 9.47 9.29 19.32
C PHE A 116 10.59 10.23 18.89
N ASP A 117 11.82 9.84 19.11
CA ASP A 117 12.99 10.52 18.57
C ASP A 117 13.18 10.11 17.12
N PHE A 118 13.00 11.08 16.23
CA PHE A 118 13.15 10.91 14.80
C PHE A 118 14.45 11.57 14.36
N SER A 119 15.32 10.80 13.72
CA SER A 119 16.63 11.26 13.25
C SER A 119 16.84 10.92 11.78
N VAL A 120 17.33 11.92 11.05
CA VAL A 120 17.72 11.83 9.65
C VAL A 120 19.22 12.11 9.56
N GLN A 121 20.00 11.10 9.17
CA GLN A 121 21.43 11.22 8.92
C GLN A 121 21.69 11.35 7.42
N LEU A 122 22.50 12.34 7.05
CA LEU A 122 22.75 12.74 5.66
C LEU A 122 24.22 13.01 5.42
N LYS A 123 24.70 12.55 4.27
CA LYS A 123 26.02 12.86 3.73
C LYS A 123 25.97 12.86 2.21
N ALA A 124 26.54 13.88 1.57
CA ALA A 124 26.64 13.93 0.13
C ALA A 124 27.68 12.91 -0.37
N ARG A 125 27.38 12.18 -1.46
CA ARG A 125 28.33 11.22 -2.08
C ARG A 125 29.19 11.84 -3.17
N GLY A 126 28.84 13.04 -3.65
CA GLY A 126 29.57 13.75 -4.69
C GLY A 126 30.98 14.18 -4.27
N ALA A 127 31.79 14.56 -5.26
CA ALA A 127 33.12 15.13 -5.04
C ALA A 127 33.06 16.48 -4.30
N GLU A 128 31.92 17.18 -4.39
CA GLU A 128 31.65 18.44 -3.72
C GLU A 128 30.48 18.27 -2.72
N PRO A 129 30.38 19.14 -1.70
CA PRO A 129 29.20 19.26 -0.87
C PRO A 129 27.95 19.58 -1.71
N ALA A 130 26.80 19.07 -1.28
CA ALA A 130 25.52 19.40 -1.90
C ALA A 130 24.97 20.70 -1.30
N TYR A 131 24.38 21.56 -2.12
CA TYR A 131 23.84 22.86 -1.69
C TYR A 131 22.34 22.95 -1.93
N SER A 132 21.65 23.76 -1.12
CA SER A 132 20.19 23.94 -1.20
C SER A 132 19.44 22.61 -1.18
N VAL A 133 19.79 21.76 -0.22
CA VAL A 133 19.18 20.45 -0.05
C VAL A 133 17.85 20.61 0.68
N VAL A 134 16.84 19.89 0.21
CA VAL A 134 15.50 19.86 0.80
C VAL A 134 15.23 18.47 1.36
N LEU A 135 14.75 18.43 2.60
CA LEU A 135 14.16 17.26 3.22
C LEU A 135 12.66 17.44 3.24
N ASP A 136 11.97 16.56 2.53
CA ASP A 136 10.52 16.47 2.49
C ASP A 136 10.09 15.26 3.33
N ILE A 137 9.56 15.53 4.52
CA ILE A 137 9.25 14.52 5.55
C ILE A 137 7.74 14.42 5.70
N THR A 138 7.15 13.36 5.18
CA THR A 138 5.72 13.10 5.34
C THR A 138 5.42 12.58 6.74
N LEU A 139 4.73 13.37 7.58
CA LEU A 139 4.43 12.95 8.94
C LEU A 139 3.42 11.79 8.96
N PRO A 140 3.59 10.79 9.85
CA PRO A 140 2.60 9.73 9.98
C PRO A 140 1.28 10.30 10.49
N THR A 141 0.17 9.68 10.10
CA THR A 141 -1.16 10.13 10.54
C THR A 141 -1.23 10.11 12.08
N GLY A 142 -1.68 11.22 12.67
CA GLY A 142 -1.77 11.38 14.12
C GLY A 142 -0.47 11.78 14.82
N PHE A 143 0.56 12.12 14.05
CA PHE A 143 1.81 12.68 14.56
C PHE A 143 1.99 14.13 14.16
N THR A 144 2.64 14.89 15.04
CA THR A 144 3.12 16.25 14.79
C THR A 144 4.59 16.35 15.20
N ALA A 145 5.35 17.23 14.56
CA ALA A 145 6.73 17.48 14.95
C ALA A 145 6.80 18.47 16.12
N GLN A 146 7.71 18.23 17.06
CA GLN A 146 7.95 19.10 18.19
C GLN A 146 8.62 20.41 17.74
N ILE A 147 7.87 21.51 17.79
CA ILE A 147 8.32 22.82 17.28
C ILE A 147 9.56 23.32 18.01
N SER A 148 9.66 23.14 19.34
CA SER A 148 10.83 23.61 20.11
C SER A 148 12.14 22.99 19.63
N ASP A 149 12.11 21.74 19.18
CA ASP A 149 13.31 21.04 18.74
C ASP A 149 13.74 21.56 17.36
N LEU A 150 12.77 21.85 16.48
CA LEU A 150 13.02 22.49 15.18
C LEU A 150 13.56 23.92 15.34
N GLU A 151 13.03 24.70 16.28
CA GLU A 151 13.53 26.03 16.61
C GLU A 151 14.96 26.00 17.14
N ASN A 152 15.31 24.99 17.95
CA ASN A 152 16.68 24.80 18.43
C ASN A 152 17.65 24.45 17.29
N LEU A 153 17.22 23.61 16.35
CA LEU A 153 18.01 23.29 15.15
C LEU A 153 18.24 24.53 14.27
N LEU A 154 17.20 25.36 14.11
CA LEU A 154 17.26 26.59 13.33
C LEU A 154 18.18 27.64 13.95
N ASN A 155 18.16 27.79 15.27
CA ASN A 155 18.93 28.80 16.00
C ASN A 155 20.30 28.28 16.49
N SER A 156 20.69 27.06 16.11
CA SER A 156 21.97 26.48 16.49
C SER A 156 23.14 27.24 15.88
N VAL A 157 24.27 27.33 16.59
CA VAL A 157 25.49 27.98 16.09
C VAL A 157 26.00 27.31 14.80
N GLU A 158 25.74 26.02 14.66
CA GLU A 158 26.14 25.20 13.51
C GLU A 158 25.16 25.33 12.32
N ASN A 159 24.03 26.03 12.49
CA ASN A 159 23.01 26.30 11.47
C ASN A 159 22.64 25.06 10.63
N TYR A 160 22.32 23.95 11.31
CA TYR A 160 21.98 22.68 10.65
C TYR A 160 20.84 22.80 9.64
N ILE A 161 19.84 23.63 9.97
CA ILE A 161 18.71 23.92 9.09
C ILE A 161 18.63 25.42 8.86
N SER A 162 18.26 25.81 7.64
CA SER A 162 18.12 27.22 7.24
C SER A 162 16.68 27.70 7.36
N HIS A 163 15.71 26.82 7.13
CA HIS A 163 14.30 27.11 7.23
C HIS A 163 13.51 25.82 7.36
N TYR A 164 12.34 25.88 8.00
CA TYR A 164 11.37 24.79 7.97
C TYR A 164 9.94 25.36 7.86
N TYR A 165 9.05 24.59 7.25
CA TYR A 165 7.62 24.89 7.24
C TYR A 165 6.80 23.61 7.12
N PHE A 166 5.54 23.68 7.55
CA PHE A 166 4.58 22.61 7.35
C PHE A 166 3.78 22.90 6.07
N ASP A 167 3.69 21.90 5.20
CA ASP A 167 2.86 21.93 4.00
C ASP A 167 1.62 21.05 4.23
N ASP A 168 0.50 21.73 4.48
CA ASP A 168 -0.81 21.09 4.65
C ASP A 168 -1.66 21.19 3.36
N LYS A 169 -1.10 21.74 2.26
CA LYS A 169 -1.83 21.98 1.02
C LYS A 169 -1.60 20.91 -0.04
N LEU A 170 -0.47 20.23 0.00
CA LEU A 170 -0.04 19.28 -1.04
C LEU A 170 -0.37 17.81 -0.72
N SER A 171 -0.88 17.48 0.47
CA SER A 171 -1.27 16.13 0.84
C SER A 171 -2.33 16.13 1.95
N ASP A 172 -3.17 15.08 2.01
CA ASP A 172 -4.06 14.82 3.16
C ASP A 172 -3.26 14.58 4.46
N ARG A 173 -1.94 14.42 4.34
CA ARG A 173 -0.96 14.35 5.44
C ARG A 173 -0.17 15.65 5.52
N SER A 174 0.03 16.16 6.73
CA SER A 174 0.96 17.26 6.95
C SER A 174 2.38 16.82 6.56
N SER A 175 3.01 17.52 5.62
CA SER A 175 4.43 17.33 5.33
C SER A 175 5.26 18.38 6.04
N LEU A 176 6.39 17.97 6.62
CA LEU A 176 7.40 18.88 7.16
C LEU A 176 8.52 19.04 6.13
N ILE A 177 8.68 20.26 5.62
CA ILE A 177 9.75 20.62 4.70
C ILE A 177 10.86 21.31 5.48
N ILE A 178 12.08 20.78 5.37
CA ILE A 178 13.29 21.36 5.96
C ILE A 178 14.28 21.71 4.86
N HIS A 179 14.74 22.96 4.86
CA HIS A 179 15.79 23.44 3.97
C HIS A 179 17.13 23.42 4.69
N MET A 180 18.14 22.85 4.03
CA MET A 180 19.53 22.87 4.46
C MET A 180 20.36 23.64 3.42
N HIS A 181 21.16 24.60 3.88
CA HIS A 181 22.03 25.36 2.99
C HIS A 181 23.08 24.47 2.32
N GLN A 182 23.69 23.57 3.09
CA GLN A 182 24.79 22.71 2.65
C GLN A 182 24.79 21.39 3.40
N VAL A 183 24.98 20.29 2.67
CA VAL A 183 25.25 18.96 3.21
C VAL A 183 26.68 18.56 2.86
N SER A 184 27.48 18.28 3.88
CA SER A 184 28.88 17.91 3.71
C SER A 184 29.04 16.56 3.00
N ASN A 185 30.10 16.45 2.20
CA ASN A 185 30.53 15.19 1.59
C ASN A 185 31.60 14.45 2.41
N THR A 186 32.11 15.05 3.50
CA THR A 186 33.12 14.44 4.38
C THR A 186 32.49 13.87 5.65
N ASN A 187 31.72 14.70 6.35
CA ASN A 187 31.09 14.37 7.63
C ASN A 187 29.59 14.15 7.45
N SER A 188 29.05 13.16 8.15
CA SER A 188 27.60 12.96 8.21
C SER A 188 26.97 13.99 9.14
N GLN A 189 25.95 14.68 8.66
CA GLN A 189 25.12 15.58 9.45
C GLN A 189 23.86 14.84 9.90
N MET A 190 23.39 15.13 11.11
CA MET A 190 22.20 14.49 11.68
C MET A 190 21.21 15.55 12.13
N VAL A 191 19.97 15.43 11.66
CA VAL A 191 18.84 16.26 12.07
C VAL A 191 17.93 15.41 12.93
N THR A 192 17.78 15.77 14.20
CA THR A 192 16.98 15.02 15.19
C THR A 192 15.95 15.92 15.83
N PHE A 193 14.70 15.45 15.87
CA PHE A 193 13.60 16.12 16.57
C PHE A 193 12.56 15.10 17.01
N ARG A 194 11.73 15.48 18.00
CA ARG A 194 10.67 14.60 18.48
C ARG A 194 9.42 14.64 17.60
N LEU A 195 8.85 13.47 17.35
CA LEU A 195 7.51 13.27 16.81
C LEU A 195 6.56 12.97 17.96
N LEU A 196 5.52 13.77 18.10
CA LEU A 196 4.50 13.64 19.14
C LEU A 196 3.25 12.98 18.59
N GLN A 197 2.80 11.90 19.22
CA GLN A 197 1.59 11.19 18.85
C GLN A 197 0.37 11.80 19.55
N GLN A 198 -0.57 12.37 18.80
CA GLN A 198 -1.81 12.97 19.33
C GLN A 198 -2.97 11.97 19.44
N PHE A 199 -3.05 10.99 18.53
CA PHE A 199 -4.08 9.98 18.55
C PHE A 199 -3.57 8.60 18.10
N ASN A 200 -4.22 7.55 18.60
CA ASN A 200 -3.94 6.17 18.18
C ASN A 200 -4.61 5.89 16.84
N VAL A 201 -3.81 5.51 15.85
CA VAL A 201 -4.31 5.01 14.57
C VAL A 201 -4.22 3.50 14.60
N GLY A 202 -5.29 2.80 14.18
CA GLY A 202 -5.32 1.34 14.22
C GLY A 202 -4.34 0.69 13.23
N LEU A 203 -4.06 1.35 12.11
CA LEU A 203 -3.20 0.86 11.03
C LEU A 203 -2.35 2.01 10.51
N PHE A 204 -1.06 1.96 10.79
CA PHE A 204 -0.11 2.98 10.33
C PHE A 204 0.35 2.66 8.92
N GLN A 205 0.04 3.56 7.99
CA GLN A 205 0.70 3.55 6.69
C GLN A 205 2.14 4.08 6.88
N PRO A 206 3.13 3.46 6.23
CA PRO A 206 4.51 3.95 6.32
C PRO A 206 4.59 5.39 5.82
N SER A 207 5.43 6.16 6.48
CA SER A 207 5.77 7.52 6.10
C SER A 207 7.06 7.54 5.31
N PHE A 208 7.29 8.64 4.59
CA PHE A 208 8.42 8.78 3.69
C PHE A 208 9.22 10.03 4.01
N VAL A 209 10.50 9.94 3.76
CA VAL A 209 11.42 11.08 3.75
C VAL A 209 12.09 11.09 2.41
N THR A 210 11.99 12.22 1.70
CA THR A 210 12.60 12.42 0.38
C THR A 210 13.64 13.52 0.45
N VAL A 211 14.82 13.25 -0.11
CA VAL A 211 15.96 14.17 -0.13
C VAL A 211 16.31 14.50 -1.57
N TYR A 212 16.48 15.79 -1.86
CA TYR A 212 16.87 16.27 -3.18
C TYR A 212 17.53 17.65 -3.14
N GLU A 213 18.30 17.97 -4.16
CA GLU A 213 18.88 19.30 -4.37
C GLU A 213 17.87 20.17 -5.14
N TYR A 214 17.51 21.34 -4.61
CA TYR A 214 16.43 22.17 -5.17
C TYR A 214 16.70 22.68 -6.58
N TYR A 215 17.94 23.06 -6.89
CA TYR A 215 18.32 23.71 -8.16
C TYR A 215 18.89 22.73 -9.20
N LYS A 216 19.03 21.45 -8.87
CA LYS A 216 19.67 20.48 -9.76
C LYS A 216 18.63 19.87 -10.69
N GLU A 217 18.59 20.37 -11.92
CA GLU A 217 17.75 19.80 -12.98
C GLU A 217 18.15 18.34 -13.25
N GLY A 218 17.16 17.44 -13.32
CA GLY A 218 17.41 16.00 -13.42
C GLY A 218 18.06 15.37 -12.17
N GLY A 219 18.13 16.10 -11.05
CA GLY A 219 18.66 15.60 -9.79
C GLY A 219 17.85 14.41 -9.26
N GLN A 220 18.55 13.38 -8.79
CA GLN A 220 17.92 12.22 -8.17
C GLN A 220 17.23 12.63 -6.87
N ARG A 221 15.96 12.23 -6.71
CA ARG A 221 15.23 12.32 -5.45
C ARG A 221 15.37 10.98 -4.74
N CYS A 222 15.86 11.01 -3.51
CA CYS A 222 16.10 9.80 -2.75
C CYS A 222 15.08 9.68 -1.63
N THR A 223 14.21 8.68 -1.73
CA THR A 223 13.13 8.45 -0.78
C THR A 223 13.45 7.22 0.08
N ARG A 224 13.21 7.32 1.40
CA ARG A 224 13.20 6.17 2.31
C ARG A 224 11.93 6.14 3.12
N ARG A 225 11.46 4.92 3.41
CA ARG A 225 10.32 4.73 4.31
C ARG A 225 10.77 4.67 5.76
N TYR A 226 9.90 5.10 6.65
CA TYR A 226 10.04 4.91 8.09
C TYR A 226 8.67 4.66 8.74
N ALA A 227 8.69 3.95 9.85
CA ALA A 227 7.50 3.66 10.65
C ALA A 227 7.90 3.51 12.12
N PRO A 228 7.05 3.95 13.07
CA PRO A 228 7.29 3.74 14.50
C PRO A 228 7.50 2.25 14.86
N PRO A 229 8.45 1.90 15.75
CA PRO A 229 8.89 0.51 15.97
C PRO A 229 7.86 -0.40 16.65
N GLU A 230 6.93 0.14 17.44
CA GLU A 230 5.98 -0.66 18.24
C GLU A 230 4.72 -1.11 17.50
N GLN A 231 4.56 -0.75 16.22
CA GLN A 231 3.26 -0.84 15.58
C GLN A 231 3.28 -1.75 14.36
N VAL A 232 2.20 -2.54 14.28
CA VAL A 232 1.97 -3.65 13.35
C VAL A 232 2.54 -3.32 11.97
N LYS A 233 3.66 -3.96 11.61
CA LYS A 233 4.11 -4.00 10.23
C LYS A 233 2.94 -4.54 9.42
N LEU A 234 2.59 -3.87 8.32
CA LEU A 234 1.74 -4.46 7.30
C LEU A 234 2.36 -5.79 6.92
N THR A 235 1.77 -6.87 7.41
CA THR A 235 2.18 -8.21 7.07
C THR A 235 1.55 -8.52 5.73
N THR A 236 2.39 -9.04 4.85
CA THR A 236 1.99 -9.44 3.51
C THR A 236 2.45 -10.87 3.34
N ILE A 237 1.57 -11.68 2.77
CA ILE A 237 1.92 -13.02 2.35
C ILE A 237 2.28 -12.89 0.87
N CYS A 238 3.57 -13.03 0.55
CA CYS A 238 4.12 -12.92 -0.80
C CYS A 238 4.62 -14.28 -1.29
N ASN A 239 4.35 -14.60 -2.56
CA ASN A 239 4.87 -15.76 -3.26
C ASN A 239 5.15 -15.35 -4.71
N GLU A 240 6.42 -15.49 -5.13
CA GLU A 240 6.91 -15.18 -6.50
C GLU A 240 6.46 -13.84 -7.10
N GLY A 241 6.31 -12.79 -6.27
CA GLY A 241 6.02 -11.42 -6.71
C GLY A 241 4.55 -11.01 -6.62
N GLU A 242 3.64 -11.93 -6.33
CA GLU A 242 2.25 -11.62 -6.04
C GLU A 242 2.01 -11.72 -4.52
N CYS A 243 1.66 -10.57 -3.93
CA CYS A 243 1.48 -10.41 -2.50
C CYS A 243 0.00 -10.19 -2.18
N ILE A 244 -0.52 -10.96 -1.23
CA ILE A 244 -1.81 -10.67 -0.60
C ILE A 244 -1.56 -9.88 0.68
N CYS A 245 -2.31 -8.79 0.80
CA CYS A 245 -2.39 -8.04 2.04
C CYS A 245 -3.27 -8.83 3.02
N THR A 246 -2.67 -9.33 4.10
CA THR A 246 -3.39 -10.04 5.18
C THR A 246 -3.91 -9.10 6.27
N GLN A 247 -4.09 -7.82 5.92
CA GLN A 247 -4.59 -6.79 6.83
C GLN A 247 -6.04 -7.07 7.24
N GLY A 248 -6.18 -7.69 8.42
CA GLY A 248 -7.47 -8.02 9.02
C GLY A 248 -7.28 -8.82 10.29
N ASP A 249 -8.40 -9.07 10.99
CA ASP A 249 -8.40 -10.04 12.07
C ASP A 249 -7.99 -11.43 11.55
N CYS A 250 -7.33 -12.20 12.40
CA CYS A 250 -7.02 -13.60 12.09
C CYS A 250 -8.31 -14.39 11.92
N PHE A 251 -8.26 -15.47 11.13
CA PHE A 251 -9.32 -16.47 11.20
C PHE A 251 -9.42 -16.99 12.64
N TYR A 252 -10.61 -17.43 13.05
CA TYR A 252 -10.83 -18.05 14.35
C TYR A 252 -11.53 -19.38 14.15
N ILE A 253 -11.20 -20.34 15.03
CA ILE A 253 -11.85 -21.65 15.04
C ILE A 253 -13.19 -21.47 15.73
N ARG A 254 -14.28 -21.65 14.98
CA ARG A 254 -15.65 -21.59 15.52
C ARG A 254 -15.93 -22.81 16.39
N THR A 255 -16.62 -22.56 17.49
CA THR A 255 -17.19 -23.54 18.41
C THR A 255 -18.71 -23.39 18.41
N ASP A 256 -19.43 -24.31 19.05
CA ASP A 256 -20.91 -24.30 19.08
C ASP A 256 -21.51 -22.97 19.55
N SER A 257 -20.83 -22.23 20.44
CA SER A 257 -21.29 -20.91 20.89
C SER A 257 -21.27 -19.83 19.79
N HIS A 258 -20.50 -20.04 18.73
CA HIS A 258 -20.39 -19.13 17.58
C HIS A 258 -21.32 -19.51 16.43
N VAL A 259 -21.92 -20.70 16.46
CA VAL A 259 -22.84 -21.21 15.44
C VAL A 259 -24.27 -20.94 15.92
N THR A 260 -24.69 -19.69 15.84
CA THR A 260 -26.02 -19.24 16.30
C THR A 260 -26.88 -18.80 15.11
N GLY A 261 -28.17 -19.15 15.14
CA GLY A 261 -29.13 -18.83 14.08
C GLY A 261 -29.66 -20.07 13.34
N ASP A 262 -30.59 -19.84 12.41
CA ASP A 262 -31.14 -20.90 11.55
C ASP A 262 -30.19 -21.13 10.36
N LYS A 263 -29.66 -22.35 10.23
CA LYS A 263 -28.77 -22.78 9.13
C LYS A 263 -27.61 -21.81 8.81
N PRO A 264 -26.76 -21.46 9.79
CA PRO A 264 -25.70 -20.48 9.61
C PRO A 264 -24.61 -20.94 8.65
N ARG A 265 -24.30 -22.26 8.59
CA ARG A 265 -23.27 -22.82 7.71
C ARG A 265 -23.70 -22.72 6.25
N GLU A 266 -24.94 -23.07 5.97
CA GLU A 266 -25.55 -22.99 4.65
C GLU A 266 -25.67 -21.53 4.21
N THR A 267 -26.18 -20.66 5.08
CA THR A 267 -26.27 -19.22 4.79
C THR A 267 -24.91 -18.65 4.44
N PHE A 268 -23.88 -18.98 5.22
CA PHE A 268 -22.51 -18.54 4.96
C PHE A 268 -21.98 -19.10 3.64
N ALA A 269 -22.05 -20.41 3.42
CA ALA A 269 -21.61 -21.06 2.19
C ALA A 269 -22.35 -20.56 0.93
N CYS A 270 -23.56 -20.04 1.09
CA CYS A 270 -24.43 -19.60 -0.01
C CYS A 270 -24.42 -18.10 -0.28
N VAL A 271 -23.67 -17.28 0.47
CA VAL A 271 -23.55 -15.84 0.17
C VAL A 271 -22.92 -15.60 -1.21
N THR A 272 -21.90 -16.38 -1.58
CA THR A 272 -21.18 -16.23 -2.86
C THR A 272 -20.77 -17.60 -3.43
N LEU A 273 -19.74 -17.63 -4.29
CA LEU A 273 -19.10 -18.84 -4.81
C LEU A 273 -18.08 -19.43 -3.81
N HIS A 274 -18.45 -19.48 -2.53
CA HIS A 274 -17.63 -20.06 -1.48
C HIS A 274 -17.28 -21.51 -1.81
N HIS A 275 -16.02 -21.87 -1.66
CA HIS A 275 -15.61 -23.27 -1.63
C HIS A 275 -15.99 -23.87 -0.28
N VAL A 276 -16.32 -25.16 -0.24
CA VAL A 276 -16.66 -25.88 1.00
C VAL A 276 -15.96 -27.22 0.99
N PHE A 277 -14.97 -27.37 1.87
CA PHE A 277 -14.13 -28.56 1.96
C PHE A 277 -14.11 -29.12 3.38
N LYS A 278 -14.19 -30.44 3.49
CA LYS A 278 -13.67 -31.14 4.66
C LYS A 278 -12.20 -31.44 4.43
N VAL A 279 -11.36 -31.05 5.38
CA VAL A 279 -9.91 -31.18 5.24
C VAL A 279 -9.30 -31.82 6.48
N LYS A 280 -8.22 -32.56 6.28
CA LYS A 280 -7.38 -33.12 7.34
C LYS A 280 -6.00 -32.49 7.33
N VAL A 281 -5.56 -31.97 8.47
CA VAL A 281 -4.23 -31.34 8.58
C VAL A 281 -3.15 -32.42 8.65
N ARG A 282 -2.28 -32.48 7.63
CA ARG A 282 -1.18 -33.46 7.54
C ARG A 282 0.12 -32.93 8.11
N ASN A 283 0.46 -31.68 7.79
CA ASN A 283 1.70 -31.07 8.24
C ASN A 283 1.55 -29.56 8.47
N ILE A 284 2.42 -29.02 9.32
CA ILE A 284 2.43 -27.61 9.69
C ILE A 284 3.87 -27.11 9.62
N THR A 285 4.14 -26.19 8.70
CA THR A 285 5.46 -25.58 8.50
C THR A 285 5.43 -24.13 8.95
N ARG A 286 6.40 -23.73 9.78
CA ARG A 286 6.54 -22.37 10.32
C ARG A 286 7.86 -21.78 9.82
N GLU A 287 7.80 -21.10 8.69
CA GLU A 287 8.96 -20.41 8.12
C GLU A 287 8.67 -18.89 8.06
N VAL A 288 8.64 -18.31 6.87
CA VAL A 288 8.27 -16.90 6.65
C VAL A 288 6.76 -16.68 6.78
N GLN A 289 5.98 -17.73 6.52
CA GLN A 289 4.53 -17.80 6.63
C GLN A 289 4.16 -19.08 7.37
N PHE A 290 2.97 -19.10 7.96
CA PHE A 290 2.46 -20.30 8.61
C PHE A 290 1.69 -21.12 7.57
N ARG A 291 2.26 -22.25 7.17
CA ARG A 291 1.77 -23.07 6.05
C ARG A 291 1.23 -24.40 6.57
N TYR A 292 0.00 -24.70 6.21
CA TYR A 292 -0.69 -25.95 6.50
C TYR A 292 -0.76 -26.81 5.24
N GLU A 293 -0.21 -28.00 5.31
CA GLU A 293 -0.45 -29.04 4.31
C GLU A 293 -1.71 -29.80 4.71
N MET A 294 -2.76 -29.68 3.90
CA MET A 294 -4.07 -30.25 4.18
C MET A 294 -4.51 -31.18 3.07
N GLU A 295 -5.07 -32.32 3.43
CA GLU A 295 -5.71 -33.23 2.50
C GLU A 295 -7.22 -32.97 2.48
N ILE A 296 -7.78 -32.67 1.31
CA ILE A 296 -9.22 -32.51 1.14
C ILE A 296 -9.86 -33.89 1.17
N THR A 297 -10.55 -34.24 2.25
CA THR A 297 -11.20 -35.55 2.39
C THR A 297 -12.54 -35.60 1.65
N ASN A 298 -13.27 -34.48 1.63
CA ASN A 298 -14.54 -34.35 0.92
C ASN A 298 -14.72 -32.95 0.34
N VAL A 299 -15.12 -32.89 -0.94
CA VAL A 299 -15.56 -31.67 -1.62
C VAL A 299 -17.09 -31.57 -1.58
N PHE A 300 -17.62 -30.62 -0.81
CA PHE A 300 -19.07 -30.40 -0.74
C PHE A 300 -19.57 -29.35 -1.74
N LYS A 301 -18.77 -28.31 -1.98
CA LYS A 301 -19.06 -27.29 -3.00
C LYS A 301 -17.77 -26.88 -3.67
N LEU A 302 -17.71 -27.10 -4.99
CA LEU A 302 -16.70 -26.51 -5.84
C LEU A 302 -16.97 -25.01 -5.88
N GLY A 303 -15.99 -24.22 -5.44
CA GLY A 303 -16.02 -22.78 -5.60
C GLY A 303 -15.79 -22.40 -7.07
N THR A 304 -14.96 -21.40 -7.31
CA THR A 304 -14.58 -21.02 -8.68
C THR A 304 -13.41 -21.83 -9.26
N GLU A 305 -12.74 -22.68 -8.48
CA GLU A 305 -11.74 -23.62 -8.98
C GLU A 305 -12.42 -24.88 -9.54
N ALA A 306 -12.21 -25.16 -10.83
CA ALA A 306 -12.66 -26.40 -11.45
C ALA A 306 -11.63 -27.52 -11.25
N GLY A 307 -12.11 -28.73 -10.95
CA GLY A 307 -11.26 -29.94 -10.94
C GLY A 307 -10.59 -30.29 -9.61
N VAL A 308 -10.99 -29.66 -8.50
CA VAL A 308 -10.60 -30.11 -7.15
C VAL A 308 -11.23 -31.48 -6.88
N MET A 309 -10.42 -32.46 -6.49
CA MET A 309 -10.86 -33.83 -6.21
C MET A 309 -10.68 -34.20 -4.75
N ASP A 310 -11.45 -35.19 -4.30
CA ASP A 310 -11.23 -35.81 -2.98
C ASP A 310 -9.84 -36.45 -2.91
N HIS A 311 -9.25 -36.45 -1.72
CA HIS A 311 -7.90 -36.92 -1.37
C HIS A 311 -6.77 -36.10 -2.00
N GLU A 312 -7.07 -34.90 -2.48
CA GLU A 312 -6.07 -33.98 -3.00
C GLU A 312 -5.40 -33.19 -1.87
N ILE A 313 -4.07 -33.10 -1.90
CA ILE A 313 -3.29 -32.26 -0.99
C ILE A 313 -3.26 -30.83 -1.51
N ARG A 314 -3.62 -29.87 -0.65
CA ARG A 314 -3.59 -28.43 -0.87
C ARG A 314 -2.87 -27.72 0.27
N TYR A 315 -2.37 -26.53 -0.03
CA TYR A 315 -1.70 -25.69 0.94
C TYR A 315 -2.58 -24.51 1.35
N PHE A 316 -2.74 -24.37 2.66
CA PHE A 316 -3.42 -23.22 3.26
C PHE A 316 -2.37 -22.39 4.02
N VAL A 317 -2.36 -21.09 3.81
CA VAL A 317 -1.40 -20.18 4.43
C VAL A 317 -2.12 -19.18 5.32
N THR A 318 -1.48 -18.82 6.41
CA THR A 318 -1.92 -17.73 7.28
C THR A 318 -0.73 -16.90 7.71
N ASP A 319 -1.04 -15.71 8.20
CA ASP A 319 -0.06 -14.75 8.66
C ASP A 319 0.70 -15.29 9.89
N PRO A 320 2.03 -15.14 9.97
CA PRO A 320 2.78 -15.48 11.17
C PRO A 320 2.23 -14.80 12.43
N ALA A 321 1.74 -13.56 12.33
CA ALA A 321 1.14 -12.84 13.45
C ALA A 321 -0.16 -13.50 13.96
N CYS A 322 -0.80 -14.32 13.13
CA CYS A 322 -1.96 -15.13 13.50
C CYS A 322 -1.59 -16.49 14.07
N GLY A 323 -0.43 -17.03 13.70
CA GLY A 323 0.06 -18.33 14.16
C GLY A 323 0.26 -18.44 15.68
N ASP A 324 0.39 -17.33 16.40
CA ASP A 324 0.45 -17.35 17.87
C ASP A 324 -0.93 -17.31 18.54
N LYS A 325 -1.96 -16.86 17.81
CA LYS A 325 -3.33 -16.70 18.32
C LYS A 325 -4.22 -17.90 17.99
N VAL A 326 -4.08 -18.44 16.79
CA VAL A 326 -4.96 -19.51 16.27
C VAL A 326 -4.14 -20.51 15.46
N VAL A 327 -4.04 -21.75 15.96
CA VAL A 327 -3.28 -22.84 15.34
C VAL A 327 -4.17 -24.05 15.14
N LEU A 328 -4.22 -24.56 13.91
CA LEU A 328 -4.89 -25.82 13.61
C LEU A 328 -4.05 -26.99 14.11
N GLN A 329 -4.72 -28.03 14.58
CA GLN A 329 -4.08 -29.21 15.15
C GLN A 329 -3.71 -30.21 14.05
N LYS A 330 -2.52 -30.78 14.16
CA LYS A 330 -2.07 -31.85 13.26
C LYS A 330 -2.94 -33.09 13.45
N ASP A 331 -3.24 -33.77 12.35
CA ASP A 331 -4.06 -34.99 12.27
C ASP A 331 -5.54 -34.81 12.65
N SER A 332 -6.00 -33.57 12.83
CA SER A 332 -7.40 -33.22 13.06
C SER A 332 -8.13 -32.84 11.77
N ASP A 333 -9.44 -33.10 11.75
CA ASP A 333 -10.33 -32.75 10.66
C ASP A 333 -11.02 -31.40 10.89
N TYR A 334 -11.19 -30.62 9.83
CA TYR A 334 -11.82 -29.30 9.85
C TYR A 334 -12.77 -29.10 8.68
N LEU A 335 -13.84 -28.34 8.89
CA LEU A 335 -14.66 -27.76 7.83
C LEU A 335 -14.09 -26.38 7.50
N ILE A 336 -13.70 -26.18 6.23
CA ILE A 336 -13.21 -24.89 5.73
C ILE A 336 -14.15 -24.38 4.64
N MET A 337 -14.60 -23.13 4.79
CA MET A 337 -15.38 -22.43 3.77
C MET A 337 -14.86 -21.02 3.57
N GLY A 338 -14.58 -20.62 2.34
CA GLY A 338 -13.96 -19.32 2.07
C GLY A 338 -14.33 -18.71 0.71
N PRO A 339 -14.30 -17.37 0.58
CA PRO A 339 -14.58 -16.64 -0.67
C PRO A 339 -13.56 -16.91 -1.76
N GLU A 340 -13.93 -16.53 -2.97
CA GLU A 340 -13.03 -16.59 -4.12
C GLU A 340 -11.71 -15.85 -3.86
N ARG A 341 -11.75 -14.74 -3.11
CA ARG A 341 -10.56 -13.97 -2.72
C ARG A 341 -9.58 -14.72 -1.81
N ASP A 342 -9.99 -15.83 -1.20
CA ASP A 342 -9.09 -16.67 -0.41
C ASP A 342 -8.19 -17.51 -1.31
N LYS A 343 -8.50 -17.66 -2.60
CA LYS A 343 -7.58 -18.27 -3.56
C LYS A 343 -6.45 -17.29 -3.82
N TRP A 344 -5.23 -17.80 -3.75
CA TRP A 344 -4.03 -17.04 -4.02
C TRP A 344 -3.39 -17.54 -5.30
N ASN A 345 -2.17 -18.04 -5.22
CA ASN A 345 -1.39 -18.43 -6.40
C ASN A 345 -1.28 -19.95 -6.46
N ALA A 346 -0.96 -20.47 -7.65
CA ALA A 346 -0.57 -21.87 -7.76
C ALA A 346 0.78 -22.07 -7.05
N ASP A 347 0.87 -23.12 -6.24
CA ASP A 347 2.11 -23.55 -5.62
C ASP A 347 3.11 -23.95 -6.72
N PRO A 348 4.35 -23.42 -6.72
CA PRO A 348 5.30 -23.65 -7.82
C PRO A 348 5.70 -25.14 -8.01
N ALA A 349 5.67 -25.93 -6.94
CA ALA A 349 6.07 -27.34 -6.98
C ALA A 349 4.95 -28.26 -7.47
N THR A 350 3.70 -27.93 -7.15
CA THR A 350 2.53 -28.78 -7.42
C THR A 350 1.61 -28.22 -8.51
N ASN A 351 1.78 -26.95 -8.88
CA ASN A 351 0.92 -26.17 -9.77
C ASN A 351 -0.56 -26.14 -9.33
N LYS A 352 -0.80 -26.28 -8.02
CA LYS A 352 -2.13 -26.31 -7.40
C LYS A 352 -2.40 -25.01 -6.67
N ILE A 353 -3.61 -24.50 -6.78
CA ILE A 353 -4.04 -23.28 -6.08
C ILE A 353 -3.83 -23.44 -4.57
N MET A 354 -3.17 -22.43 -3.99
CA MET A 354 -3.03 -22.22 -2.55
C MET A 354 -4.16 -21.32 -2.04
N TYR A 355 -4.51 -21.51 -0.76
CA TYR A 355 -5.59 -20.80 -0.10
C TYR A 355 -5.06 -19.97 1.07
N VAL A 356 -5.56 -18.75 1.27
CA VAL A 356 -5.24 -17.89 2.41
C VAL A 356 -6.38 -17.94 3.42
N LEU A 357 -6.05 -18.24 4.68
CA LEU A 357 -7.02 -18.20 5.77
C LEU A 357 -7.11 -16.77 6.32
N THR A 358 -8.25 -16.12 6.08
CA THR A 358 -8.55 -14.73 6.47
C THR A 358 -9.68 -14.67 7.51
N LYS A 359 -10.00 -13.48 8.04
CA LYS A 359 -11.19 -13.27 8.90
C LYS A 359 -12.51 -13.72 8.26
N ASP A 360 -12.55 -13.76 6.93
CA ASP A 360 -13.73 -14.11 6.16
C ASP A 360 -13.73 -15.60 5.78
N THR A 361 -12.76 -16.37 6.27
CA THR A 361 -12.75 -17.83 6.14
C THR A 361 -13.42 -18.45 7.35
N TRP A 362 -14.44 -19.29 7.11
CA TRP A 362 -15.05 -20.12 8.13
C TRP A 362 -14.17 -21.33 8.40
N VAL A 363 -13.74 -21.50 9.64
CA VAL A 363 -12.99 -22.67 10.09
C VAL A 363 -13.68 -23.24 11.33
N GLU A 364 -14.05 -24.51 11.27
CA GLU A 364 -14.74 -25.22 12.35
C GLU A 364 -14.13 -26.61 12.50
N GLN A 365 -13.84 -27.01 13.74
CA GLN A 365 -13.28 -28.34 14.00
C GLN A 365 -14.34 -29.40 13.74
N TRP A 366 -13.99 -30.42 12.96
CA TRP A 366 -14.85 -31.56 12.69
C TRP A 366 -14.56 -32.65 13.74
N PRO A 367 -15.50 -32.96 14.64
CA PRO A 367 -15.25 -33.96 15.67
C PRO A 367 -15.02 -35.34 15.06
N THR A 368 -14.15 -36.12 15.70
CA THR A 368 -13.89 -37.51 15.31
C THR A 368 -15.12 -38.38 15.55
N GLU A 369 -15.20 -39.54 14.90
CA GLU A 369 -16.32 -40.48 15.12
C GLU A 369 -16.48 -40.89 16.59
N ALA A 370 -15.38 -41.00 17.33
CA ALA A 370 -15.38 -41.30 18.75
C ALA A 370 -15.92 -40.13 19.60
N GLU A 371 -15.60 -38.88 19.24
CA GLU A 371 -16.13 -37.69 19.90
C GLU A 371 -17.61 -37.51 19.59
N CYS A 372 -18.05 -37.75 18.35
CA CYS A 372 -19.47 -37.71 17.97
C CYS A 372 -20.34 -38.73 18.74
N ALA A 373 -19.77 -39.78 19.31
CA ALA A 373 -20.50 -40.70 20.18
C ALA A 373 -20.83 -40.07 21.55
N GLN A 374 -20.09 -39.06 21.99
CA GLN A 374 -20.30 -38.38 23.26
C GLN A 374 -21.50 -37.43 23.19
N PRO A 375 -22.30 -37.29 24.27
CA PRO A 375 -23.49 -36.46 24.29
C PRO A 375 -23.22 -34.98 23.94
N GLU A 376 -22.02 -34.50 24.28
CA GLU A 376 -21.59 -33.12 24.08
C GLU A 376 -21.47 -32.76 22.59
N PHE A 377 -20.94 -33.66 21.75
CA PHE A 377 -20.71 -33.40 20.32
C PHE A 377 -21.81 -33.96 19.40
N GLN A 378 -22.76 -34.75 19.91
CA GLN A 378 -23.83 -35.35 19.10
C GLN A 378 -24.65 -34.32 18.32
N ALA A 379 -24.96 -33.17 18.93
CA ALA A 379 -25.70 -32.10 18.28
C ALA A 379 -24.88 -31.47 17.14
N THR A 380 -23.61 -31.18 17.40
CA THR A 380 -22.67 -30.59 16.44
C THR A 380 -22.45 -31.50 15.24
N CYS A 381 -22.20 -32.80 15.47
CA CYS A 381 -21.97 -33.75 14.39
C CYS A 381 -23.20 -33.94 13.50
N ARG A 382 -24.41 -33.99 14.08
CA ARG A 382 -25.66 -34.04 13.30
C ARG A 382 -25.84 -32.77 12.48
N SER A 383 -25.64 -31.61 13.10
CA SER A 383 -25.79 -30.32 12.43
C SER A 383 -24.77 -30.10 11.30
N LEU A 384 -23.54 -30.59 11.47
CA LEU A 384 -22.51 -30.60 10.42
C LEU A 384 -22.93 -31.49 9.26
N ALA A 385 -23.36 -32.74 9.55
CA ALA A 385 -23.80 -33.69 8.54
C ALA A 385 -24.99 -33.15 7.73
N ASP A 386 -26.02 -32.63 8.40
CA ASP A 386 -27.21 -32.06 7.76
C ASP A 386 -26.84 -30.89 6.82
N ALA A 387 -25.95 -30.00 7.27
CA ALA A 387 -25.50 -28.86 6.46
C ALA A 387 -24.67 -29.30 5.26
N THR A 388 -23.76 -30.27 5.43
CA THR A 388 -22.93 -30.77 4.34
C THR A 388 -23.74 -31.56 3.31
N ASP A 389 -24.71 -32.36 3.75
CA ASP A 389 -25.62 -33.08 2.86
C ASP A 389 -26.49 -32.12 2.06
N TYR A 390 -26.96 -31.03 2.68
CA TYR A 390 -27.68 -29.97 1.97
C TYR A 390 -26.80 -29.30 0.92
N LEU A 391 -25.57 -28.92 1.28
CA LEU A 391 -24.65 -28.21 0.38
C LEU A 391 -24.19 -29.08 -0.80
N HIS A 392 -23.95 -30.37 -0.55
CA HIS A 392 -23.55 -31.32 -1.59
C HIS A 392 -24.67 -31.57 -2.61
N ASN A 393 -25.93 -31.68 -2.14
CA ASN A 393 -27.06 -32.03 -3.01
C ASN A 393 -27.71 -30.81 -3.69
N ASN A 394 -27.75 -29.65 -3.02
CA ASN A 394 -28.51 -28.49 -3.48
C ASN A 394 -27.64 -27.32 -3.94
N VAL A 395 -26.33 -27.34 -3.67
CA VAL A 395 -25.33 -26.34 -4.10
C VAL A 395 -25.85 -24.89 -4.00
N CYS A 396 -26.52 -24.57 -2.89
CA CYS A 396 -27.14 -23.26 -2.66
C CYS A 396 -28.23 -22.90 -3.69
N ARG A 397 -29.36 -23.62 -3.66
CA ARG A 397 -30.59 -23.13 -4.29
C ARG A 397 -31.05 -21.84 -3.60
N LEU A 398 -31.05 -20.74 -4.35
CA LEU A 398 -31.83 -19.53 -4.05
C LEU A 398 -33.33 -19.84 -4.08
#